data_AF-A0AAW6LXD7-F1
#
_entry.id   AF-A0AAW6LXD7-F1
#
_cell.length_a   1.000
_cell.length_b   1.000
_cell.length_c   1.000
_cell.angle_alpha   90.00
_cell.angle_beta   90.00
_cell.angle_gamma   90.00
#
_symmetry.space_group_name_H-M   'P 1'
#
loop_
_entity.id
_entity.type
_entity.pdbx_description
1 polymer ?
#
loop_
_entity_poly.entity_id
_entity_poly.type
_entity_poly.pdbx_seq_one_letter_code
_entity_poly.pdbx_strand_id
1 'polypeptide(L)'
;MATHTSEQLTEVVEPESLDPRLAIDIFTVMARARAIEDAVQIHIRDHGFAGFWHPGKGQEGAVAGAVAAMRDDDYLFYQGRGATWPLAKGMAMGPIIGDLLGKVTGSTGGKGAGVPHWADPALGIMGEGATLGSVYPVAAGAALSAQMRGTGQVALADFGDGTAARGTFHETLLEASRWKLPLVYFCENNGISVTTSFESVSPTSTIAERASAYGIPGVRVDGHDAVAVYHATQTAIDRARDGHGPSLIEAVVTRVGGHWEGDAQKYRPEDFLSTYRDPLDIMRSRLDASLADQIVAAARAEVAEALAEAEAAPLPDPSVIMKDVFA
;
A
#
# COMPACT_ATOMS: atom_id res chain seq x y z
N MET A 1 15.94 40.99 -15.37
CA MET A 1 14.48 41.08 -15.15
C MET A 1 13.83 39.89 -15.84
N ALA A 2 13.49 38.87 -15.05
CA ALA A 2 12.42 37.89 -15.28
C ALA A 2 12.55 36.90 -14.11
N THR A 3 12.02 37.30 -12.96
CA THR A 3 11.80 36.45 -11.80
C THR A 3 10.65 35.51 -12.16
N HIS A 4 10.93 34.26 -12.48
CA HIS A 4 9.92 33.20 -12.43
C HIS A 4 9.83 32.74 -10.99
N THR A 5 8.87 33.35 -10.29
CA THR A 5 8.40 32.95 -8.96
C THR A 5 7.90 31.52 -9.01
N SER A 6 8.49 30.70 -8.13
CA SER A 6 8.05 29.37 -7.74
C SER A 6 6.75 29.46 -6.92
N GLU A 7 5.64 29.77 -7.59
CA GLU A 7 4.30 29.69 -7.02
C GLU A 7 3.41 28.96 -8.01
N GLN A 8 3.44 27.63 -7.98
CA GLN A 8 2.31 26.79 -8.38
C GLN A 8 2.53 25.37 -7.86
N LEU A 9 1.44 24.78 -7.38
CA LEU A 9 1.26 23.40 -6.89
C LEU A 9 1.31 23.18 -5.37
N THR A 10 0.41 23.85 -4.64
CA THR A 10 -0.33 23.24 -3.52
C THR A 10 -1.76 23.79 -3.52
N GLU A 11 -2.55 23.46 -4.53
CA GLU A 11 -4.00 23.54 -4.38
C GLU A 11 -4.42 22.27 -3.62
N VAL A 12 -4.79 22.43 -2.35
CA VAL A 12 -5.54 21.39 -1.64
C VAL A 12 -6.93 21.41 -2.27
N VAL A 13 -7.13 20.57 -3.26
CA VAL A 13 -8.43 20.36 -3.90
C VAL A 13 -9.30 19.66 -2.86
N GLU A 14 -10.35 20.33 -2.39
CA GLU A 14 -11.41 19.68 -1.61
C GLU A 14 -12.00 18.56 -2.48
N PRO A 15 -11.95 17.28 -2.04
CA PRO A 15 -12.31 16.18 -2.90
C PRO A 15 -13.80 16.22 -3.28
N GLU A 16 -14.13 15.95 -4.55
CA GLU A 16 -15.52 15.70 -4.94
C GLU A 16 -16.11 14.55 -4.11
N SER A 17 -17.40 14.64 -3.78
CA SER A 17 -18.06 13.59 -2.98
C SER A 17 -18.08 12.27 -3.74
N LEU A 18 -17.65 11.18 -3.10
CA LEU A 18 -17.69 9.84 -3.68
C LEU A 18 -19.12 9.36 -3.93
N ASP A 19 -19.26 8.46 -4.90
CA ASP A 19 -20.45 7.62 -5.00
C ASP A 19 -20.68 6.88 -3.66
N PRO A 20 -21.90 6.85 -3.11
CA PRO A 20 -22.17 6.23 -1.81
C PRO A 20 -21.76 4.76 -1.71
N ARG A 21 -21.85 3.97 -2.79
CA ARG A 21 -21.42 2.56 -2.77
C ARG A 21 -19.91 2.46 -2.68
N LEU A 22 -19.21 3.25 -3.49
CA LEU A 22 -17.75 3.33 -3.44
C LEU A 22 -17.24 3.74 -2.06
N ALA A 23 -17.91 4.69 -1.41
CA ALA A 23 -17.58 5.09 -0.03
C ALA A 23 -17.75 3.92 0.96
N ILE A 24 -18.82 3.12 0.82
CA ILE A 24 -19.07 1.93 1.63
C ILE A 24 -18.00 0.86 1.37
N ASP A 25 -17.63 0.63 0.11
CA ASP A 25 -16.63 -0.38 -0.27
C ASP A 25 -15.24 -0.03 0.30
N ILE A 26 -14.79 1.22 0.13
CA ILE A 26 -13.54 1.72 0.71
C ILE A 26 -13.56 1.57 2.23
N PHE A 27 -14.64 2.01 2.90
CA PHE A 27 -14.75 1.90 4.35
C PHE A 27 -14.74 0.43 4.83
N THR A 28 -15.36 -0.47 4.08
CA THR A 28 -15.39 -1.91 4.39
C THR A 28 -14.00 -2.53 4.30
N VAL A 29 -13.22 -2.20 3.27
CA VAL A 29 -11.83 -2.63 3.14
C VAL A 29 -10.99 -2.11 4.30
N MET A 30 -11.10 -0.82 4.65
CA MET A 30 -10.37 -0.22 5.76
C MET A 30 -10.73 -0.88 7.10
N ALA A 31 -12.02 -1.16 7.35
CA ALA A 31 -12.48 -1.81 8.57
C ALA A 31 -11.94 -3.25 8.69
N ARG A 32 -11.96 -4.01 7.59
CA ARG A 32 -11.37 -5.36 7.52
C ARG A 32 -9.86 -5.34 7.73
N ALA A 33 -9.14 -4.43 7.06
CA ALA A 33 -7.71 -4.27 7.24
C ALA A 33 -7.37 -3.96 8.70
N ARG A 34 -8.07 -3.00 9.32
CA ARG A 34 -7.89 -2.68 10.73
C ARG A 34 -8.17 -3.86 11.65
N ALA A 35 -9.22 -4.63 11.38
CA ALA A 35 -9.56 -5.83 12.15
C ALA A 35 -8.47 -6.91 12.03
N ILE A 36 -7.88 -7.12 10.84
CA ILE A 36 -6.74 -8.02 10.64
C ILE A 36 -5.55 -7.55 11.47
N GLU A 37 -5.17 -6.27 11.37
CA GLU A 37 -4.04 -5.70 12.13
C GLU A 37 -4.20 -5.94 13.64
N ASP A 38 -5.38 -5.61 14.19
CA ASP A 38 -5.66 -5.76 15.62
C ASP A 38 -5.66 -7.25 16.04
N ALA A 39 -6.24 -8.15 15.23
CA ALA A 39 -6.29 -9.58 15.51
C ALA A 39 -4.90 -10.23 15.44
N VAL A 40 -4.09 -9.87 14.45
CA VAL A 40 -2.71 -10.35 14.31
C VAL A 40 -1.87 -9.87 15.49
N GLN A 41 -2.00 -8.61 15.90
CA GLN A 41 -1.28 -8.10 17.06
C GLN A 41 -1.62 -8.87 18.35
N ILE A 42 -2.91 -9.18 18.56
CA ILE A 42 -3.38 -10.03 19.67
C ILE A 42 -2.75 -11.42 19.59
N HIS A 43 -2.82 -12.07 18.42
CA HIS A 43 -2.26 -13.41 18.21
C HIS A 43 -0.75 -13.45 18.49
N ILE A 44 0.01 -12.48 17.96
CA ILE A 44 1.47 -12.39 18.17
C ILE A 44 1.80 -12.24 19.65
N ARG A 45 1.06 -11.41 20.39
CA ARG A 45 1.26 -11.23 21.83
C ARG A 45 0.99 -12.52 22.62
N ASP A 46 -0.08 -13.24 22.27
CA ASP A 46 -0.58 -14.36 23.05
C ASP A 46 0.10 -15.70 22.69
N HIS A 47 0.57 -15.85 21.45
CA HIS A 47 1.12 -17.11 20.91
C HIS A 47 2.54 -16.99 20.35
N GLY A 48 3.06 -15.76 20.20
CA GLY A 48 4.31 -15.50 19.49
C GLY A 48 4.12 -15.51 17.96
N PHE A 49 5.22 -15.29 17.25
CA PHE A 49 5.24 -15.23 15.78
C PHE A 49 6.57 -15.74 15.25
N ALA A 50 6.55 -16.58 14.22
CA ALA A 50 7.76 -17.19 13.67
C ALA A 50 8.56 -16.25 12.75
N GLY A 51 8.12 -15.00 12.53
CA GLY A 51 8.86 -14.00 11.77
C GLY A 51 8.63 -12.54 12.23
N PHE A 52 8.52 -11.62 11.28
CA PHE A 52 8.33 -10.19 11.50
C PHE A 52 7.03 -9.68 10.88
N TRP A 53 6.11 -9.27 11.75
CA TRP A 53 4.94 -8.50 11.33
C TRP A 53 5.31 -7.02 11.23
N HIS A 54 4.98 -6.39 10.09
CA HIS A 54 5.19 -4.97 9.85
C HIS A 54 3.81 -4.29 9.84
N PRO A 55 3.37 -3.67 10.94
CA PRO A 55 2.00 -3.17 11.05
C PRO A 55 1.69 -2.07 10.03
N GLY A 56 0.52 -2.17 9.40
CA GLY A 56 -0.03 -1.19 8.45
C GLY A 56 -0.96 -0.15 9.10
N LYS A 57 -1.28 -0.31 10.39
CA LYS A 57 -2.21 0.56 11.11
C LYS A 57 -1.88 2.05 10.98
N GLY A 58 -2.87 2.83 10.52
CA GLY A 58 -2.78 4.27 10.25
C GLY A 58 -2.46 4.61 8.79
N GLN A 59 -2.30 3.61 7.92
CA GLN A 59 -2.00 3.76 6.50
C GLN A 59 -3.11 3.19 5.60
N GLU A 60 -4.10 2.49 6.19
CA GLU A 60 -5.14 1.80 5.42
C GLU A 60 -6.01 2.71 4.54
N GLY A 61 -6.13 4.00 4.89
CA GLY A 61 -6.84 4.98 4.05
C GLY A 61 -6.14 5.24 2.73
N ALA A 62 -4.81 5.37 2.74
CA ALA A 62 -4.02 5.56 1.52
C ALA A 62 -4.12 4.34 0.60
N VAL A 63 -3.97 3.15 1.18
CA VAL A 63 -4.02 1.91 0.42
C VAL A 63 -5.42 1.65 -0.15
N ALA A 64 -6.47 1.74 0.67
CA ALA A 64 -7.84 1.49 0.21
C ALA A 64 -8.29 2.51 -0.84
N GLY A 65 -7.94 3.78 -0.68
CA GLY A 65 -8.22 4.83 -1.67
C GLY A 65 -7.50 4.57 -3.00
N ALA A 66 -6.21 4.23 -2.95
CA ALA A 66 -5.41 3.98 -4.15
C ALA A 66 -5.93 2.77 -4.93
N VAL A 67 -6.18 1.65 -4.25
CA VAL A 67 -6.65 0.43 -4.89
C VAL A 67 -8.06 0.57 -5.45
N ALA A 68 -8.94 1.34 -4.80
CA ALA A 68 -10.29 1.60 -5.30
C ALA A 68 -10.31 2.34 -6.66
N ALA A 69 -9.22 3.02 -7.03
CA ALA A 69 -9.07 3.64 -8.35
C ALA A 69 -8.50 2.69 -9.43
N MET A 70 -7.98 1.52 -9.03
CA MET A 70 -7.44 0.53 -9.96
C MET A 70 -8.53 -0.34 -10.56
N ARG A 71 -8.30 -0.86 -11.77
CA ARG A 71 -9.09 -1.98 -12.29
C ARG A 71 -8.63 -3.29 -11.65
N ASP A 72 -9.49 -4.31 -11.72
CA ASP A 72 -9.16 -5.66 -11.27
C ASP A 72 -7.91 -6.21 -11.96
N ASP A 73 -7.75 -5.91 -13.26
CA ASP A 73 -6.66 -6.38 -14.11
C ASP A 73 -5.41 -5.47 -14.12
N ASP A 74 -5.40 -4.36 -13.38
CA ASP A 74 -4.21 -3.53 -13.23
C ASP A 74 -3.18 -4.21 -12.32
N TYR A 75 -1.90 -4.03 -12.62
CA TYR A 75 -0.82 -4.69 -11.90
C TYR A 75 -0.45 -3.93 -10.63
N LEU A 76 -0.46 -4.60 -9.49
CA LEU A 76 0.02 -4.10 -8.22
C LEU A 76 1.38 -4.74 -7.87
N PHE A 77 2.37 -3.88 -7.69
CA PHE A 77 3.65 -4.20 -7.06
C PHE A 77 3.78 -3.33 -5.83
N TYR A 78 4.07 -3.90 -4.67
CA TYR A 78 4.05 -3.15 -3.43
C TYR A 78 5.22 -3.50 -2.51
N GLN A 79 5.59 -2.55 -1.66
CA GLN A 79 6.51 -2.73 -0.53
C GLN A 79 5.90 -2.17 0.75
N GLY A 80 4.58 -2.03 0.74
CA GLY A 80 3.76 -1.46 1.78
C GLY A 80 3.69 -2.37 3.01
N ARG A 81 3.03 -1.87 4.04
CA ARG A 81 2.95 -2.52 5.34
C ARG A 81 1.55 -3.05 5.58
N GLY A 82 1.46 -4.03 6.47
CA GLY A 82 0.17 -4.62 6.84
C GLY A 82 -0.47 -5.41 5.70
N ALA A 83 -1.73 -5.78 5.91
CA ALA A 83 -2.48 -6.63 4.98
C ALA A 83 -3.36 -5.86 3.98
N THR A 84 -3.36 -4.52 4.01
CA THR A 84 -4.36 -3.72 3.28
C THR A 84 -4.23 -3.85 1.76
N TRP A 85 -3.01 -3.89 1.22
CA TRP A 85 -2.79 -3.96 -0.24
C TRP A 85 -3.41 -5.20 -0.90
N PRO A 86 -3.07 -6.44 -0.48
CA PRO A 86 -3.67 -7.63 -1.07
C PRO A 86 -5.18 -7.73 -0.76
N LEU A 87 -5.61 -7.34 0.43
CA LEU A 87 -7.02 -7.34 0.81
C LEU A 87 -7.84 -6.41 -0.08
N ALA A 88 -7.37 -5.18 -0.29
CA ALA A 88 -8.04 -4.18 -1.11
C ALA A 88 -8.11 -4.60 -2.58
N LYS A 89 -7.09 -5.32 -3.08
CA LYS A 89 -7.10 -5.89 -4.45
C LYS A 89 -7.95 -7.15 -4.58
N GLY A 90 -8.63 -7.58 -3.51
CA GLY A 90 -9.62 -8.65 -3.55
C GLY A 90 -9.12 -10.02 -3.08
N MET A 91 -7.90 -10.12 -2.54
CA MET A 91 -7.44 -11.37 -1.96
C MET A 91 -8.28 -11.72 -0.72
N ALA A 92 -8.74 -12.97 -0.65
CA ALA A 92 -9.51 -13.45 0.49
C ALA A 92 -8.69 -13.43 1.79
N MET A 93 -9.37 -13.17 2.92
CA MET A 93 -8.72 -13.10 4.23
C MET A 93 -8.07 -14.42 4.66
N GLY A 94 -8.65 -15.56 4.28
CA GLY A 94 -8.10 -16.89 4.58
C GLY A 94 -6.65 -17.06 4.09
N PRO A 95 -6.37 -16.88 2.79
CA PRO A 95 -5.00 -16.84 2.26
C PRO A 95 -4.10 -15.79 2.89
N ILE A 96 -4.64 -14.60 3.18
CA ILE A 96 -3.86 -13.52 3.82
C ILE A 96 -3.34 -13.97 5.19
N ILE A 97 -4.26 -14.44 6.05
CA ILE A 97 -3.95 -14.89 7.41
C ILE A 97 -3.19 -16.22 7.38
N GLY A 98 -3.47 -17.08 6.41
CA GLY A 98 -2.75 -18.34 6.21
C GLY A 98 -1.25 -18.11 5.97
N ASP A 99 -0.87 -17.15 5.12
CA ASP A 99 0.55 -16.83 4.90
C ASP A 99 1.19 -16.23 6.16
N LEU A 100 0.47 -15.36 6.89
CA LEU A 100 0.94 -14.81 8.17
C LEU A 100 1.30 -15.92 9.15
N LEU A 101 0.41 -16.92 9.29
CA LEU A 101 0.59 -18.04 10.18
C LEU A 101 1.46 -19.17 9.60
N GLY A 102 1.99 -19.01 8.38
CA GLY A 102 2.81 -20.03 7.70
C GLY A 102 2.06 -21.33 7.40
N LYS A 103 0.76 -21.23 7.12
CA LYS A 103 -0.16 -22.36 6.91
C LYS A 103 -0.25 -22.71 5.42
N VAL A 104 -0.62 -23.97 5.13
CA VAL A 104 -0.85 -24.43 3.75
C VAL A 104 -1.95 -23.68 3.02
N THR A 105 -2.86 -23.05 3.77
CA THR A 105 -3.98 -22.26 3.25
C THR A 105 -3.58 -20.86 2.81
N GLY A 106 -2.33 -20.44 3.06
CA GLY A 106 -1.79 -19.17 2.59
C GLY A 106 -1.65 -19.09 1.06
N SER A 107 -1.61 -17.88 0.52
CA SER A 107 -1.46 -17.64 -0.94
C SER A 107 -0.16 -18.25 -1.50
N THR A 108 0.86 -18.39 -0.65
CA THR A 108 2.16 -18.97 -1.02
C THR A 108 2.29 -20.46 -0.67
N GLY A 109 1.22 -21.11 -0.19
CA GLY A 109 1.22 -22.50 0.25
C GLY A 109 2.11 -22.76 1.47
N GLY A 110 2.32 -21.74 2.32
CA GLY A 110 3.14 -21.81 3.53
C GLY A 110 4.64 -21.52 3.32
N LYS A 111 5.05 -21.02 2.15
CA LYS A 111 6.45 -20.65 1.87
C LYS A 111 6.82 -19.24 2.36
N GLY A 112 5.87 -18.32 2.33
CA GLY A 112 6.01 -16.94 2.81
C GLY A 112 5.89 -16.80 4.32
N ALA A 113 6.09 -17.88 5.09
CA ALA A 113 5.94 -17.86 6.53
C ALA A 113 6.94 -16.87 7.16
N GLY A 114 6.42 -15.95 7.98
CA GLY A 114 7.22 -15.06 8.83
C GLY A 114 7.40 -13.64 8.30
N VAL A 115 7.50 -13.41 6.99
CA VAL A 115 7.32 -12.08 6.39
C VAL A 115 6.41 -12.29 5.20
N PRO A 116 5.11 -11.96 5.31
CA PRO A 116 4.16 -12.29 4.27
C PRO A 116 4.56 -11.59 2.99
N HIS A 117 4.55 -12.34 1.88
CA HIS A 117 4.77 -11.82 0.53
C HIS A 117 3.62 -12.30 -0.32
N TRP A 118 2.45 -11.70 -0.13
CA TRP A 118 1.24 -12.13 -0.81
C TRP A 118 1.35 -11.89 -2.32
N ALA A 119 0.97 -12.91 -3.08
CA ALA A 119 0.95 -12.84 -4.53
C ALA A 119 -0.26 -13.60 -5.05
N ASP A 120 -1.00 -12.97 -5.95
CA ASP A 120 -2.05 -13.60 -6.74
C ASP A 120 -2.14 -12.85 -8.09
N PRO A 121 -1.39 -13.32 -9.10
CA PRO A 121 -1.40 -12.68 -10.41
C PRO A 121 -2.77 -12.64 -11.09
N ALA A 122 -3.71 -13.51 -10.70
CA ALA A 122 -5.07 -13.48 -11.24
C ALA A 122 -5.86 -12.25 -10.76
N LEU A 123 -5.50 -11.71 -9.60
CA LEU A 123 -6.04 -10.46 -9.04
C LEU A 123 -5.16 -9.24 -9.37
N GLY A 124 -4.14 -9.42 -10.22
CA GLY A 124 -3.13 -8.39 -10.50
C GLY A 124 -2.17 -8.14 -9.34
N ILE A 125 -2.18 -8.96 -8.27
CA ILE A 125 -1.25 -8.85 -7.14
C ILE A 125 0.04 -9.57 -7.54
N MET A 126 0.98 -8.82 -8.10
CA MET A 126 2.19 -9.40 -8.71
C MET A 126 3.27 -9.78 -7.69
N GLY A 127 3.09 -9.36 -6.43
CA GLY A 127 3.93 -9.73 -5.30
C GLY A 127 4.55 -8.54 -4.58
N GLU A 128 4.94 -8.79 -3.33
CA GLU A 128 5.64 -7.84 -2.49
C GLU A 128 7.16 -7.92 -2.72
N GLY A 129 7.79 -6.79 -3.02
CA GLY A 129 9.24 -6.75 -3.19
C GLY A 129 9.97 -6.79 -1.84
N ALA A 130 10.60 -7.91 -1.47
CA ALA A 130 11.39 -7.98 -0.23
C ALA A 130 12.61 -7.03 -0.24
N THR A 131 13.20 -6.78 -1.42
CA THR A 131 14.35 -5.89 -1.55
C THR A 131 13.87 -4.46 -1.85
N LEU A 132 14.18 -3.51 -0.96
CA LEU A 132 13.80 -2.10 -1.16
C LEU A 132 14.28 -1.57 -2.53
N GLY A 133 13.32 -1.08 -3.32
CA GLY A 133 13.52 -0.55 -4.67
C GLY A 133 13.51 -1.60 -5.79
N SER A 134 13.25 -2.87 -5.48
CA SER A 134 13.09 -3.92 -6.51
C SER A 134 11.78 -3.84 -7.27
N VAL A 135 10.74 -3.24 -6.69
CA VAL A 135 9.43 -3.11 -7.35
C VAL A 135 9.47 -2.19 -8.56
N TYR A 136 10.31 -1.14 -8.55
CA TYR A 136 10.32 -0.15 -9.62
C TYR A 136 10.63 -0.74 -11.00
N PRO A 137 11.75 -1.48 -11.21
CA PRO A 137 12.06 -2.02 -12.53
C PRO A 137 11.06 -3.09 -12.99
N VAL A 138 10.51 -3.87 -12.06
CA VAL A 138 9.54 -4.93 -12.38
C VAL A 138 8.19 -4.31 -12.78
N ALA A 139 7.73 -3.30 -12.05
CA ALA A 139 6.52 -2.54 -12.40
C ALA A 139 6.67 -1.80 -13.74
N ALA A 140 7.85 -1.21 -14.01
CA ALA A 140 8.15 -0.62 -15.31
C ALA A 140 8.11 -1.67 -16.44
N GLY A 141 8.65 -2.87 -16.21
CA GLY A 141 8.55 -3.98 -17.16
C GLY A 141 7.11 -4.42 -17.43
N ALA A 142 6.27 -4.51 -16.40
CA ALA A 142 4.85 -4.82 -16.53
C ALA A 142 4.09 -3.73 -17.31
N ALA A 143 4.35 -2.46 -17.01
CA ALA A 143 3.78 -1.32 -17.72
C ALA A 143 4.20 -1.29 -19.20
N LEU A 144 5.48 -1.53 -19.49
CA LEU A 144 5.98 -1.67 -20.86
C LEU A 144 5.28 -2.82 -21.58
N SER A 145 5.12 -3.97 -20.92
CA SER A 145 4.40 -5.09 -21.51
C SER A 145 2.93 -4.76 -21.79
N ALA A 146 2.27 -4.04 -20.89
CA ALA A 146 0.88 -3.61 -21.07
C ALA A 146 0.73 -2.68 -22.29
N GLN A 147 1.67 -1.73 -22.43
CA GLN A 147 1.76 -0.80 -23.56
C GLN A 147 2.01 -1.53 -24.88
N MET A 148 3.01 -2.42 -24.94
CA MET A 148 3.36 -3.16 -26.16
C MET A 148 2.23 -4.09 -26.63
N ARG A 149 1.46 -4.67 -25.70
CA ARG A 149 0.33 -5.54 -26.02
C ARG A 149 -0.98 -4.77 -26.25
N GLY A 150 -1.02 -3.46 -26.03
CA GLY A 150 -2.24 -2.65 -26.17
C GLY A 150 -3.37 -3.05 -25.23
N THR A 151 -3.04 -3.60 -24.04
CA THR A 151 -4.03 -4.10 -23.07
C THR A 151 -4.74 -2.97 -22.30
N GLY A 152 -4.14 -1.78 -22.31
CA GLY A 152 -4.60 -0.66 -21.51
C GLY A 152 -4.47 -0.88 -20.00
N GLN A 153 -3.78 -1.92 -19.52
CA GLN A 153 -3.49 -2.12 -18.09
C GLN A 153 -2.48 -1.08 -17.59
N VAL A 154 -2.63 -0.67 -16.34
CA VAL A 154 -1.69 0.22 -15.63
C VAL A 154 -0.98 -0.57 -14.53
N ALA A 155 0.30 -0.27 -14.30
CA ALA A 155 1.00 -0.77 -13.13
C ALA A 155 1.01 0.30 -12.02
N LEU A 156 0.81 -0.11 -10.78
CA LEU A 156 1.04 0.71 -9.58
C LEU A 156 2.22 0.10 -8.82
N ALA A 157 3.23 0.93 -8.55
CA ALA A 157 4.40 0.60 -7.76
C ALA A 157 4.35 1.35 -6.43
N ASP A 158 4.01 0.64 -5.37
CA ASP A 158 3.98 1.16 -4.00
C ASP A 158 5.36 1.04 -3.31
N PHE A 159 5.69 2.05 -2.49
CA PHE A 159 6.94 2.14 -1.75
C PHE A 159 6.88 3.17 -0.60
N GLY A 160 7.82 3.06 0.36
CA GLY A 160 7.97 4.04 1.44
C GLY A 160 9.01 5.15 1.17
N ASP A 161 9.02 6.18 2.01
CA ASP A 161 9.91 7.34 1.93
C ASP A 161 11.41 6.99 1.85
N GLY A 162 11.89 6.02 2.63
CA GLY A 162 13.28 5.54 2.55
C GLY A 162 13.60 4.78 1.28
N THR A 163 12.62 4.06 0.72
CA THR A 163 12.77 3.32 -0.54
C THR A 163 12.93 4.29 -1.71
N ALA A 164 12.42 5.53 -1.59
CA ALA A 164 12.61 6.57 -2.60
C ALA A 164 14.09 7.02 -2.74
N ALA A 165 14.98 6.62 -1.83
CA ALA A 165 16.42 6.91 -1.91
C ALA A 165 17.22 5.84 -2.68
N ARG A 166 16.58 4.77 -3.18
CA ARG A 166 17.26 3.69 -3.92
C ARG A 166 17.58 4.15 -5.35
N GLY A 167 18.77 3.80 -5.87
CA GLY A 167 19.19 4.18 -7.23
C GLY A 167 18.21 3.74 -8.32
N THR A 168 17.59 2.57 -8.14
CA THR A 168 16.56 2.05 -9.04
C THR A 168 15.34 2.98 -9.16
N PHE A 169 15.03 3.82 -8.16
CA PHE A 169 14.01 4.84 -8.27
C PHE A 169 14.36 5.84 -9.39
N HIS A 170 15.57 6.39 -9.35
CA HIS A 170 16.03 7.36 -10.36
C HIS A 170 16.06 6.77 -11.77
N GLU A 171 16.67 5.59 -11.90
CA GLU A 171 16.83 4.91 -13.19
C GLU A 171 15.49 4.61 -13.84
N THR A 172 14.52 4.12 -13.06
CA THR A 172 13.21 3.69 -13.59
C THR A 172 12.28 4.86 -13.87
N LEU A 173 12.29 5.93 -13.06
CA LEU A 173 11.51 7.13 -13.34
C LEU A 173 11.97 7.80 -14.65
N LEU A 174 13.28 7.84 -14.89
CA LEU A 174 13.85 8.39 -16.13
C LEU A 174 13.34 7.65 -17.36
N GLU A 175 13.45 6.32 -17.38
CA GLU A 175 13.05 5.50 -18.52
C GLU A 175 11.51 5.46 -18.67
N ALA A 176 10.78 5.29 -17.57
CA ALA A 176 9.32 5.26 -17.59
C ALA A 176 8.73 6.57 -18.12
N SER A 177 9.32 7.71 -17.74
CA SER A 177 8.97 9.02 -18.30
C SER A 177 9.22 9.08 -19.81
N ARG A 178 10.43 8.68 -20.23
CA ARG A 178 10.83 8.73 -21.65
C ARG A 178 9.93 7.89 -22.55
N TRP A 179 9.55 6.70 -22.10
CA TRP A 179 8.68 5.78 -22.85
C TRP A 179 7.19 6.02 -22.63
N LYS A 180 6.84 6.96 -21.76
CA LYS A 180 5.45 7.26 -21.35
C LYS A 180 4.73 5.98 -20.89
N LEU A 181 5.39 5.22 -20.01
CA LEU A 181 4.84 3.95 -19.53
C LEU A 181 3.54 4.18 -18.72
N PRO A 182 2.55 3.28 -18.82
CA PRO A 182 1.34 3.32 -18.00
C PRO A 182 1.65 2.86 -16.57
N LEU A 183 2.31 3.72 -15.79
CA LEU A 183 2.84 3.40 -14.46
C LEU A 183 2.56 4.52 -13.44
N VAL A 184 2.09 4.17 -12.26
CA VAL A 184 1.94 5.09 -11.12
C VAL A 184 2.95 4.71 -10.05
N TYR A 185 3.78 5.66 -9.65
CA TYR A 185 4.65 5.54 -8.47
C TYR A 185 3.89 6.08 -7.26
N PHE A 186 3.59 5.22 -6.29
CA PHE A 186 2.80 5.56 -5.11
C PHE A 186 3.66 5.47 -3.85
N CYS A 187 3.96 6.61 -3.23
CA CYS A 187 4.79 6.68 -2.03
C CYS A 187 3.92 6.79 -0.78
N GLU A 188 3.95 5.79 0.09
CA GLU A 188 3.44 5.85 1.47
C GLU A 188 4.49 6.54 2.37
N ASN A 189 4.47 7.87 2.42
CA ASN A 189 5.40 8.65 3.24
C ASN A 189 4.91 8.73 4.69
N ASN A 190 5.46 7.88 5.56
CA ASN A 190 5.21 7.92 7.01
C ASN A 190 6.27 8.73 7.79
N GLY A 191 7.20 9.37 7.08
CA GLY A 191 8.23 10.24 7.64
C GLY A 191 9.40 9.53 8.31
N ILE A 192 9.42 8.19 8.36
CA ILE A 192 10.46 7.43 9.07
C ILE A 192 10.81 6.07 8.48
N SER A 193 12.08 5.91 8.15
CA SER A 193 12.66 4.68 7.63
C SER A 193 13.39 3.91 8.72
N VAL A 194 12.71 2.90 9.27
CA VAL A 194 13.13 2.16 10.48
C VAL A 194 13.26 3.12 11.68
N THR A 195 14.43 3.72 11.86
CA THR A 195 14.77 4.70 12.91
C THR A 195 15.13 6.09 12.36
N THR A 196 15.32 6.21 11.04
CA THR A 196 15.86 7.40 10.40
C THR A 196 14.72 8.29 9.90
N SER A 197 14.65 9.53 10.39
CA SER A 197 13.63 10.48 9.93
C SER A 197 13.90 10.91 8.50
N PHE A 198 12.84 11.05 7.70
CA PHE A 198 12.91 11.49 6.31
C PHE A 198 13.65 12.82 6.16
N GLU A 199 13.34 13.80 7.00
CA GLU A 199 13.95 15.14 6.99
C GLU A 199 15.46 15.11 7.26
N SER A 200 15.98 14.11 7.98
CA SER A 200 17.41 14.04 8.30
C SER A 200 18.29 13.58 7.14
N VAL A 201 17.71 12.93 6.13
CA VAL A 201 18.45 12.29 5.03
C VAL A 201 17.96 12.67 3.65
N SER A 202 16.74 13.19 3.51
CA SER A 202 16.21 13.61 2.23
C SER A 202 16.80 14.96 1.82
N PRO A 203 17.32 15.11 0.58
CA PRO A 203 17.74 16.40 0.04
C PRO A 203 16.56 17.27 -0.42
N THR A 204 15.35 16.70 -0.46
CA THR A 204 14.11 17.34 -0.91
C THR A 204 13.11 17.41 0.24
N SER A 205 12.27 18.45 0.27
CA SER A 205 11.26 18.63 1.32
C SER A 205 10.13 17.62 1.19
N THR A 206 9.87 17.15 -0.03
CA THR A 206 8.85 16.14 -0.35
C THR A 206 9.42 15.09 -1.29
N ILE A 207 8.73 13.95 -1.41
CA ILE A 207 9.00 12.98 -2.49
C ILE A 207 8.36 13.46 -3.78
N ALA A 208 7.16 14.05 -3.72
CA ALA A 208 6.42 14.54 -4.88
C ALA A 208 7.22 15.54 -5.73
N GLU A 209 8.01 16.45 -5.12
CA GLU A 209 8.80 17.44 -5.89
C GLU A 209 9.87 16.82 -6.79
N ARG A 210 10.32 15.58 -6.48
CA ARG A 210 11.30 14.85 -7.28
C ARG A 210 10.76 14.50 -8.67
N ALA A 211 9.44 14.45 -8.85
CA ALA A 211 8.79 14.20 -10.13
C ALA A 211 9.23 15.16 -11.24
N SER A 212 9.44 16.44 -10.87
CA SER A 212 9.81 17.50 -11.81
C SER A 212 11.14 17.23 -12.52
N ALA A 213 12.08 16.56 -11.87
CA ALA A 213 13.37 16.17 -12.45
C ALA A 213 13.24 15.20 -13.63
N TYR A 214 12.12 14.47 -13.72
CA TYR A 214 11.83 13.50 -14.77
C TYR A 214 10.78 14.01 -15.76
N GLY A 215 10.28 15.23 -15.60
CA GLY A 215 9.23 15.80 -16.46
C GLY A 215 7.86 15.11 -16.31
N ILE A 216 7.56 14.56 -15.13
CA ILE A 216 6.29 13.88 -14.81
C ILE A 216 5.55 14.65 -13.70
N PRO A 217 4.21 14.55 -13.60
CA PRO A 217 3.49 15.16 -12.50
C PRO A 217 3.83 14.48 -11.16
N GLY A 218 4.01 15.31 -10.14
CA GLY A 218 4.13 14.90 -8.74
C GLY A 218 3.02 15.54 -7.93
N VAL A 219 2.29 14.76 -7.15
CA VAL A 219 1.23 15.25 -6.25
C VAL A 219 1.46 14.74 -4.84
N ARG A 220 1.23 15.60 -3.85
CA ARG A 220 1.27 15.24 -2.44
C ARG A 220 -0.13 15.35 -1.86
N VAL A 221 -0.59 14.29 -1.21
CA VAL A 221 -1.96 14.18 -0.69
C VAL A 221 -1.97 13.76 0.77
N ASP A 222 -3.04 14.12 1.46
CA ASP A 222 -3.34 13.61 2.80
C ASP A 222 -3.66 12.12 2.72
N GLY A 223 -2.73 11.27 3.15
CA GLY A 223 -2.88 9.81 3.11
C GLY A 223 -3.82 9.26 4.18
N HIS A 224 -4.24 10.07 5.16
CA HIS A 224 -5.31 9.69 6.09
C HIS A 224 -6.69 9.85 5.45
N ASP A 225 -6.80 10.63 4.38
CA ASP A 225 -8.03 10.85 3.64
C ASP A 225 -8.14 9.92 2.42
N ALA A 226 -8.80 8.78 2.59
CA ALA A 226 -8.99 7.80 1.52
C ALA A 226 -9.68 8.36 0.26
N VAL A 227 -10.54 9.38 0.40
CA VAL A 227 -11.22 10.01 -0.75
C VAL A 227 -10.24 10.88 -1.54
N ALA A 228 -9.41 11.67 -0.86
CA ALA A 228 -8.37 12.46 -1.51
C ALA A 228 -7.37 11.57 -2.26
N VAL A 229 -6.98 10.45 -1.64
CA VAL A 229 -6.08 9.47 -2.26
C VAL A 229 -6.72 8.79 -3.47
N TYR A 230 -8.00 8.42 -3.39
CA TYR A 230 -8.73 7.85 -4.52
C TYR A 230 -8.70 8.78 -5.74
N HIS A 231 -9.07 10.05 -5.59
CA HIS A 231 -9.13 11.00 -6.70
C HIS A 231 -7.75 11.28 -7.32
N ALA A 232 -6.72 11.42 -6.48
CA ALA A 232 -5.35 11.59 -6.96
C ALA A 232 -4.84 10.36 -7.73
N THR A 233 -5.17 9.16 -7.22
CA THR A 233 -4.79 7.90 -7.86
C THR A 233 -5.55 7.68 -9.16
N GLN A 234 -6.86 7.95 -9.19
CA GLN A 234 -7.69 7.90 -10.39
C GLN A 234 -7.13 8.82 -11.48
N THR A 235 -6.84 10.08 -11.14
CA THR A 235 -6.24 11.04 -12.08
C THR A 235 -4.91 10.54 -12.66
N ALA A 236 -4.05 9.97 -11.81
CA ALA A 236 -2.76 9.41 -12.24
C ALA A 236 -2.92 8.17 -13.13
N ILE A 237 -3.86 7.28 -12.79
CA ILE A 237 -4.17 6.07 -13.55
C ILE A 237 -4.76 6.43 -14.92
N ASP A 238 -5.73 7.33 -14.98
CA ASP A 238 -6.37 7.76 -16.23
C ASP A 238 -5.33 8.39 -17.16
N ARG A 239 -4.50 9.29 -16.63
CA ARG A 239 -3.36 9.87 -17.36
C ARG A 239 -2.42 8.80 -17.93
N ALA A 240 -2.03 7.83 -17.10
CA ALA A 240 -1.14 6.75 -17.49
C ALA A 240 -1.76 5.89 -18.60
N ARG A 241 -3.05 5.59 -18.47
CA ARG A 241 -3.85 4.79 -19.42
C ARG A 241 -4.03 5.49 -20.77
N ASP A 242 -4.19 6.81 -20.76
CA ASP A 242 -4.29 7.65 -21.96
C ASP A 242 -2.94 7.87 -22.67
N GLY A 243 -1.87 7.23 -22.19
CA GLY A 243 -0.55 7.29 -22.82
C GLY A 243 0.20 8.60 -22.56
N HIS A 244 -0.20 9.35 -21.54
CA HIS A 244 0.50 10.55 -21.10
C HIS A 244 1.67 10.27 -20.14
N GLY A 245 1.95 8.99 -19.87
CA GLY A 245 3.09 8.54 -19.10
C GLY A 245 2.85 8.55 -17.59
N PRO A 246 3.91 8.29 -16.81
CA PRO A 246 3.76 8.00 -15.40
C PRO A 246 3.48 9.24 -14.56
N SER A 247 3.09 9.00 -13.31
CA SER A 247 2.88 10.02 -12.27
C SER A 247 3.51 9.57 -10.95
N LEU A 248 3.87 10.52 -10.09
CA LEU A 248 4.33 10.28 -8.73
C LEU A 248 3.31 10.83 -7.72
N ILE A 249 2.81 9.97 -6.84
CA ILE A 249 1.93 10.33 -5.74
C ILE A 249 2.70 10.15 -4.43
N GLU A 250 2.66 11.14 -3.56
CA GLU A 250 3.12 11.06 -2.18
C GLU A 250 1.90 11.13 -1.26
N ALA A 251 1.47 9.98 -0.73
CA ALA A 251 0.45 9.90 0.29
C ALA A 251 1.12 10.02 1.68
N VAL A 252 0.80 11.09 2.39
CA VAL A 252 1.37 11.38 3.71
C VAL A 252 0.56 10.63 4.76
N VAL A 253 1.17 9.65 5.40
CA VAL A 253 0.50 8.74 6.33
C VAL A 253 1.20 8.74 7.69
N THR A 254 0.67 7.99 8.67
CA THR A 254 1.32 7.82 9.97
C THR A 254 1.52 6.34 10.27
N ARG A 255 2.77 5.95 10.55
CA ARG A 255 3.07 4.61 11.04
C ARG A 255 2.80 4.56 12.55
N VAL A 256 1.56 4.23 12.93
CA VAL A 256 1.11 4.24 14.35
C VAL A 256 1.95 3.29 15.20
N GLY A 257 2.12 2.05 14.74
CA GLY A 257 2.99 1.06 15.38
C GLY A 257 4.49 1.31 15.12
N GLY A 258 5.34 0.46 15.71
CA GLY A 258 6.78 0.45 15.41
C GLY A 258 7.10 -0.01 13.99
N HIS A 259 8.39 -0.17 13.65
CA HIS A 259 8.77 -0.68 12.33
C HIS A 259 8.30 -2.13 12.13
N TRP A 260 8.40 -2.94 13.19
CA TRP A 260 7.85 -4.28 13.32
C TRP A 260 7.14 -4.42 14.67
N GLU A 261 6.33 -5.46 14.84
CA GLU A 261 5.69 -5.76 16.13
C GLU A 261 6.74 -6.10 17.20
N GLY A 262 6.75 -5.36 18.31
CA GLY A 262 7.76 -5.48 19.37
C GLY A 262 8.96 -4.52 19.24
N ASP A 263 8.97 -3.64 18.24
CA ASP A 263 9.92 -2.52 18.19
C ASP A 263 9.74 -1.58 19.40
N ALA A 264 10.85 -1.30 20.10
CA ALA A 264 10.87 -0.47 21.31
C ALA A 264 10.66 1.03 21.05
N GLN A 265 10.70 1.48 19.78
CA GLN A 265 10.34 2.84 19.35
C GLN A 265 11.13 4.00 20.02
N LYS A 266 12.30 3.73 20.61
CA LYS A 266 13.13 4.72 21.34
C LYS A 266 13.64 5.90 20.50
N TYR A 267 13.51 5.79 19.18
CA TYR A 267 13.91 6.81 18.21
C TYR A 267 12.79 7.84 17.94
N ARG A 268 11.57 7.63 18.46
CA ARG A 268 10.45 8.54 18.30
C ARG A 268 10.36 9.51 19.48
N PRO A 269 10.02 10.79 19.24
CA PRO A 269 9.65 11.67 20.32
C PRO A 269 8.33 11.21 20.96
N GLU A 270 8.10 11.58 22.23
CA GLU A 270 6.89 11.17 22.99
C GLU A 270 5.58 11.66 22.33
N ASP A 271 5.64 12.78 21.62
CA ASP A 271 4.51 13.43 20.95
C ASP A 271 4.36 13.02 19.46
N PHE A 272 5.04 11.95 19.01
CA PHE A 272 5.03 11.51 17.60
C PHE A 272 3.62 11.32 17.02
N LEU A 273 2.64 10.92 17.85
CA LEU A 273 1.25 10.70 17.44
C LEU A 273 0.32 11.88 17.76
N SER A 274 0.84 13.04 18.19
CA SER A 274 0.03 14.19 18.60
C SER A 274 -0.85 14.77 17.49
N THR A 275 -0.43 14.62 16.23
CA THR A 275 -1.15 15.08 15.03
C THR A 275 -1.83 13.96 14.24
N TYR A 276 -1.76 12.73 14.75
CA TYR A 276 -2.38 11.58 14.10
C TYR A 276 -3.90 11.74 14.05
N ARG A 277 -4.47 11.55 12.86
CA ARG A 277 -5.91 11.42 12.65
C ARG A 277 -6.17 10.02 12.13
N ASP A 278 -7.10 9.30 12.74
CA ASP A 278 -7.40 7.94 12.34
C ASP A 278 -8.10 7.91 10.98
N PRO A 279 -7.52 7.28 9.93
CA PRO A 279 -8.15 7.21 8.61
C PRO A 279 -9.53 6.55 8.66
N LEU A 280 -9.72 5.56 9.55
CA LEU A 280 -11.00 4.88 9.72
C LEU A 280 -12.06 5.84 10.28
N ASP A 281 -11.70 6.70 11.23
CA ASP A 281 -12.63 7.69 11.79
C ASP A 281 -12.96 8.79 10.78
N ILE A 282 -11.96 9.26 10.00
CA ILE A 282 -12.18 10.21 8.90
C ILE A 282 -13.18 9.63 7.92
N MET A 283 -12.97 8.40 7.46
CA MET A 283 -13.87 7.79 6.48
C MET A 283 -15.24 7.49 7.10
N ARG A 284 -15.30 7.03 8.35
CA ARG A 284 -16.54 6.80 9.10
C ARG A 284 -17.43 8.04 9.14
N SER A 285 -16.85 9.23 9.30
CA SER A 285 -17.60 10.49 9.36
C SER A 285 -18.37 10.83 8.07
N ARG A 286 -18.06 10.14 6.97
CA ARG A 286 -18.71 10.29 5.66
C ARG A 286 -19.85 9.30 5.42
N LEU A 287 -20.08 8.38 6.35
CA LEU A 287 -21.13 7.36 6.27
C LEU A 287 -22.18 7.61 7.34
N ASP A 288 -23.34 6.96 7.19
CA ASP A 288 -24.28 6.80 8.29
C ASP A 288 -23.60 6.05 9.46
N ALA A 289 -23.73 6.58 10.67
CA ALA A 289 -23.04 6.03 11.84
C ALA A 289 -23.46 4.59 12.16
N SER A 290 -24.75 4.27 12.01
CA SER A 290 -25.27 2.93 12.31
C SER A 290 -24.79 1.89 11.29
N LEU A 291 -24.68 2.30 10.02
CA LEU A 291 -24.08 1.47 8.97
C LEU A 291 -22.59 1.24 9.21
N ALA A 292 -21.85 2.30 9.55
CA ALA A 292 -20.43 2.19 9.84
C ALA A 292 -20.16 1.24 11.03
N ASP A 293 -20.97 1.30 12.09
CA ASP A 293 -20.90 0.36 13.22
C ASP A 293 -21.15 -1.09 12.81
N GLN A 294 -22.13 -1.33 11.95
CA GLN A 294 -22.42 -2.66 11.43
C GLN A 294 -21.24 -3.22 10.61
N ILE A 295 -20.64 -2.40 9.75
CA ILE A 295 -19.49 -2.80 8.93
C ILE A 295 -18.28 -3.16 9.82
N VAL A 296 -17.97 -2.33 10.83
CA VAL A 296 -16.87 -2.61 11.76
C VAL A 296 -17.12 -3.90 12.56
N ALA A 297 -18.36 -4.12 13.01
CA ALA A 297 -18.72 -5.35 13.73
C ALA A 297 -18.60 -6.59 12.82
N ALA A 298 -19.08 -6.49 11.58
CA ALA A 298 -18.98 -7.56 10.59
C ALA A 298 -17.52 -7.89 10.26
N ALA A 299 -16.70 -6.87 9.99
CA ALA A 299 -15.27 -7.04 9.71
C ALA A 299 -14.54 -7.81 10.83
N ARG A 300 -14.83 -7.48 12.10
CA ARG A 300 -14.26 -8.20 13.25
C ARG A 300 -14.70 -9.67 13.31
N ALA A 301 -15.97 -9.95 13.00
CA ALA A 301 -16.50 -11.31 12.98
C ALA A 301 -15.86 -12.14 11.85
N GLU A 302 -15.78 -11.58 10.64
CA GLU A 302 -15.16 -12.24 9.48
C GLU A 302 -13.67 -12.55 9.73
N VAL A 303 -12.93 -11.61 10.33
CA VAL A 303 -11.52 -11.82 10.67
C VAL A 303 -11.35 -12.88 11.76
N ALA A 304 -12.22 -12.90 12.77
CA ALA A 304 -12.17 -13.92 13.81
C ALA A 304 -12.42 -15.33 13.24
N GLU A 305 -13.37 -15.46 12.30
CA GLU A 305 -13.64 -16.71 11.60
C GLU A 305 -12.44 -17.14 10.75
N ALA A 306 -11.92 -16.25 9.90
CA ALA A 306 -10.77 -16.55 9.04
C ALA A 306 -9.49 -16.89 9.85
N LEU A 307 -9.29 -16.24 11.00
CA LEU A 307 -8.20 -16.56 11.91
C LEU A 307 -8.36 -17.95 12.52
N ALA A 308 -9.55 -18.29 13.02
CA ALA A 308 -9.81 -19.62 13.57
C ALA A 308 -9.62 -20.74 12.53
N GLU A 309 -10.06 -20.52 11.30
CA GLU A 309 -9.82 -21.46 10.18
C GLU A 309 -8.33 -21.62 9.87
N ALA A 310 -7.58 -20.52 9.79
CA ALA A 310 -6.14 -20.56 9.53
C ALA A 310 -5.36 -21.22 10.68
N GLU A 311 -5.72 -20.97 11.94
CA GLU A 311 -5.12 -21.62 13.11
C GLU A 311 -5.33 -23.14 13.08
N ALA A 312 -6.52 -23.60 12.67
CA ALA A 312 -6.86 -25.01 12.52
C ALA A 312 -6.18 -25.69 11.32
N ALA A 313 -5.74 -24.92 10.31
CA ALA A 313 -5.06 -25.46 9.14
C ALA A 313 -3.69 -26.09 9.51
N PRO A 314 -3.24 -27.13 8.79
CA PRO A 314 -1.94 -27.72 9.05
C PRO A 314 -0.79 -26.80 8.58
N LEU A 315 0.38 -26.98 9.20
CA LEU A 315 1.64 -26.48 8.65
C LEU A 315 1.97 -27.23 7.35
N PRO A 316 2.71 -26.61 6.42
CA PRO A 316 3.13 -27.28 5.20
C PRO A 316 4.10 -28.44 5.48
N ASP A 317 4.03 -29.46 4.63
CA ASP A 317 5.04 -30.51 4.62
C ASP A 317 6.41 -29.90 4.27
N PRO A 318 7.51 -30.25 4.97
CA PRO A 318 8.83 -29.69 4.71
C PRO A 318 9.31 -29.81 3.25
N SER A 319 8.81 -30.77 2.47
CA SER A 319 9.11 -30.90 1.04
C SER A 319 8.69 -29.69 0.21
N VAL A 320 7.81 -28.82 0.73
CA VAL A 320 7.39 -27.57 0.07
C VAL A 320 8.57 -26.68 -0.29
N ILE A 321 9.68 -26.74 0.48
CA ILE A 321 10.90 -25.95 0.22
C ILE A 321 11.57 -26.28 -1.11
N MET A 322 11.32 -27.49 -1.64
CA MET A 322 11.89 -27.96 -2.91
C MET A 322 10.91 -27.75 -4.08
N LYS A 323 9.69 -27.29 -3.83
CA LYS A 323 8.68 -27.03 -4.86
C LYS A 323 8.87 -25.64 -5.45
N ASP A 324 8.56 -25.49 -6.74
CA ASP A 324 8.57 -24.22 -7.50
C ASP A 324 9.94 -23.52 -7.56
N VAL A 325 11.03 -24.25 -7.28
CA VAL A 325 12.40 -23.77 -7.56
C VAL A 325 12.62 -23.65 -9.08
N PHE A 326 12.06 -24.59 -9.82
CA PHE A 326 11.93 -24.59 -11.28
C PHE A 326 10.55 -25.17 -11.66
N ALA A 327 10.17 -25.04 -12.93
CA ALA A 327 8.93 -25.61 -13.48
C ALA A 327 8.95 -27.14 -13.57
#